data_AF-A0A1E5W7C1-F1
#
_entry.id   AF-A0A1E5W7C1-F1
#
_cell.length_a   1.000
_cell.length_b   1.000
_cell.length_c   1.000
_cell.angle_alpha   90.00
_cell.angle_beta   90.00
_cell.angle_gamma   90.00
#
_symmetry.space_group_name_H-M   'P 1'
#
loop_
_entity.id
_entity.type
_entity.pdbx_description
1 polymer ?
#
loop_
_entity_poly.entity_id
_entity_poly.type
_entity_poly.pdbx_seq_one_letter_code
_entity_poly.pdbx_strand_id
1 'polypeptide(L)'
;METRYRRRRRRRRLSAQPPRCLGGEGGGVDRISGLHEDLLILILGRLRCAAAAARASVLSRRWQESGLWRHLPELSFRGIAHGALEAALAQVALPKLSLLDVKINDKQLPAEAVASLLGAAARLDPRELSIVTAWVVRGDESVPTIEVPSFPRATSITLCLHNLPLTLTLPAQGVEFPVLERLSITNGRFDTDALISRCPHLRVLELIYCSGIHTIKVHSATIEGLFVISEQLRGVDIVAPMPKKFTLHSDVSRDFSMSLLAPTVENLSWKCWSHG
;
A
#
# COMPACT_ATOMS: atom_id res chain seq x y z
N MET A 1 21.73 40.74 -66.35
CA MET A 1 22.00 39.29 -66.29
C MET A 1 21.05 38.69 -65.25
N GLU A 2 19.75 38.54 -65.48
CA GLU A 2 19.04 37.82 -66.55
C GLU A 2 19.52 36.38 -66.73
N THR A 3 18.76 35.43 -66.18
CA THR A 3 18.09 34.31 -66.89
C THR A 3 17.43 33.40 -65.84
N ARG A 4 16.29 32.72 -66.03
CA ARG A 4 15.14 32.72 -66.95
C ARG A 4 14.16 31.77 -66.23
N TYR A 5 12.96 32.20 -65.89
CA TYR A 5 11.76 32.14 -66.72
C TYR A 5 11.10 30.74 -66.81
N ARG A 6 9.81 30.75 -66.43
CA ARG A 6 8.66 29.95 -66.90
C ARG A 6 8.22 28.76 -66.07
N ARG A 7 6.92 28.50 -65.90
CA ARG A 7 5.65 29.26 -66.10
C ARG A 7 4.54 28.34 -65.57
N ARG A 8 3.55 28.94 -64.89
CA ARG A 8 2.10 28.68 -65.02
C ARG A 8 1.60 27.24 -64.82
N ARG A 9 0.62 27.08 -63.92
CA ARG A 9 -0.80 27.13 -64.33
C ARG A 9 -1.74 27.26 -63.12
N ARG A 10 -2.66 28.22 -63.26
CA ARG A 10 -3.87 28.41 -62.48
C ARG A 10 -4.71 27.13 -62.50
N ARG A 11 -5.36 26.78 -61.38
CA ARG A 11 -6.79 26.42 -61.36
C ARG A 11 -7.44 26.93 -60.07
N ARG A 12 -8.38 27.87 -60.24
CA ARG A 12 -9.32 28.34 -59.22
C ARG A 12 -10.40 27.27 -59.02
N ARG A 13 -10.73 27.04 -57.74
CA ARG A 13 -12.02 26.71 -57.12
C ARG A 13 -13.08 26.00 -57.97
N LEU A 14 -13.56 24.87 -57.47
CA LEU A 14 -15.00 24.53 -57.42
C LEU A 14 -15.25 23.58 -56.24
N SER A 15 -16.11 24.07 -55.36
CA SER A 15 -16.96 23.42 -54.35
C SER A 15 -17.11 21.89 -54.40
N ALA A 16 -16.87 21.26 -53.25
CA ALA A 16 -17.61 20.09 -52.78
C ALA A 16 -17.59 20.08 -51.24
N GLN A 17 -18.64 20.61 -50.61
CA GLN A 17 -18.94 20.27 -49.22
C GLN A 17 -19.39 18.80 -49.19
N PRO A 18 -18.84 17.95 -48.30
CA PRO A 18 -19.43 16.63 -48.10
C PRO A 18 -20.82 16.79 -47.44
N PRO A 19 -21.78 15.93 -47.79
CA PRO A 19 -23.16 16.04 -47.32
C PRO A 19 -23.20 15.94 -45.79
N ARG A 20 -23.99 16.83 -45.18
CA ARG A 20 -24.43 16.70 -43.80
C ARG A 20 -25.29 15.44 -43.72
N CYS A 21 -24.71 14.35 -43.24
CA CYS A 21 -25.47 13.19 -42.79
C CYS A 21 -26.29 13.61 -41.57
N LEU A 22 -27.54 13.98 -41.80
CA LEU A 22 -28.61 13.84 -40.82
C LEU A 22 -28.96 12.36 -40.77
N GLY A 23 -28.70 11.71 -39.63
CA GLY A 23 -29.09 10.31 -39.46
C GLY A 23 -28.21 9.60 -38.44
N GLY A 24 -28.68 9.57 -37.20
CA GLY A 24 -28.07 8.81 -36.13
C GLY A 24 -28.33 9.42 -34.77
N GLU A 25 -29.59 9.52 -34.35
CA GLU A 25 -29.96 9.51 -32.93
C GLU A 25 -29.58 8.13 -32.34
N GLY A 26 -28.27 7.90 -32.24
CA GLY A 26 -27.65 6.89 -31.40
C GLY A 26 -27.17 7.51 -30.09
N GLY A 27 -27.84 8.58 -29.64
CA GLY A 27 -27.63 9.15 -28.31
C GLY A 27 -28.25 8.21 -27.30
N GLY A 28 -27.59 7.08 -27.03
CA GLY A 28 -27.97 6.21 -25.92
C GLY A 28 -28.10 7.06 -24.68
N VAL A 29 -29.33 7.21 -24.18
CA VAL A 29 -29.61 8.04 -23.01
C VAL A 29 -28.74 7.51 -21.89
N ASP A 30 -27.84 8.35 -21.37
CA ASP A 30 -26.96 8.00 -20.27
C ASP A 30 -27.78 7.92 -18.98
N ARG A 31 -28.43 6.77 -18.80
CA ARG A 31 -29.29 6.46 -17.65
C ARG A 31 -28.47 6.27 -16.36
N ILE A 32 -27.17 6.01 -16.48
CA ILE A 32 -26.31 5.78 -15.32
C ILE A 32 -25.91 7.13 -14.72
N SER A 33 -25.65 8.16 -15.54
CA SER A 33 -25.42 9.54 -15.06
C SER A 33 -26.59 10.18 -14.32
N GLY A 34 -27.82 9.72 -14.58
CA GLY A 34 -29.03 10.20 -13.91
C GLY A 34 -29.29 9.62 -12.51
N LEU A 35 -28.47 8.67 -12.05
CA LEU A 35 -28.61 8.07 -10.71
C LEU A 35 -28.26 9.06 -9.58
N HIS A 36 -28.83 8.81 -8.40
CA HIS A 36 -28.48 9.55 -7.17
C HIS A 36 -27.02 9.30 -6.78
N GLU A 37 -26.38 10.28 -6.14
CA GLU A 37 -24.94 10.19 -5.80
C GLU A 37 -24.60 8.96 -4.95
N ASP A 38 -25.48 8.57 -4.02
CA ASP A 38 -25.28 7.37 -3.19
C ASP A 38 -25.20 6.07 -4.02
N LEU A 39 -26.01 5.97 -5.08
CA LEU A 39 -26.01 4.80 -5.97
C LEU A 39 -24.74 4.78 -6.84
N LEU A 40 -24.25 5.96 -7.24
CA LEU A 40 -23.01 6.09 -7.98
C LEU A 40 -21.80 5.74 -7.10
N ILE A 41 -21.79 6.19 -5.84
CA ILE A 41 -20.77 5.82 -4.84
C ILE A 41 -20.77 4.31 -4.61
N LEU A 42 -21.94 3.67 -4.54
CA LEU A 42 -22.04 2.22 -4.43
C LEU A 42 -21.47 1.51 -5.67
N ILE A 43 -21.81 1.95 -6.88
CA ILE A 43 -21.29 1.36 -8.14
C ILE A 43 -19.78 1.52 -8.23
N LEU A 44 -19.25 2.72 -7.94
CA LEU A 44 -17.80 2.99 -7.95
C LEU A 44 -17.09 2.25 -6.80
N GLY A 45 -17.73 2.12 -5.65
CA GLY A 45 -17.23 1.34 -4.52
C GLY A 45 -17.09 -0.15 -4.86
N ARG A 46 -17.94 -0.69 -5.73
CA ARG A 46 -17.78 -2.07 -6.25
C ARG A 46 -16.55 -2.26 -7.13
N LEU A 47 -15.99 -1.18 -7.72
CA LEU A 47 -14.74 -1.26 -8.48
C LEU A 47 -13.52 -1.46 -7.59
N ARG A 48 -13.63 -1.14 -6.28
CA ARG A 48 -12.59 -1.31 -5.25
C ARG A 48 -11.22 -0.76 -5.66
N CYS A 49 -11.17 0.22 -6.56
CA CYS A 49 -9.95 0.78 -7.11
C CYS A 49 -10.19 2.24 -7.48
N ALA A 50 -9.50 3.15 -6.79
CA ALA A 50 -9.65 4.59 -6.97
C ALA A 50 -9.28 5.01 -8.40
N ALA A 51 -8.27 4.38 -9.00
CA ALA A 51 -7.89 4.62 -10.38
C ALA A 51 -8.95 4.13 -11.38
N ALA A 52 -9.59 2.99 -11.12
CA ALA A 52 -10.68 2.50 -11.96
C ALA A 52 -11.92 3.38 -11.81
N ALA A 53 -12.23 3.82 -10.59
CA ALA A 53 -13.30 4.76 -10.31
C ALA A 53 -13.05 6.11 -10.99
N ALA A 54 -11.84 6.66 -10.90
CA ALA A 54 -11.47 7.89 -11.60
C ALA A 54 -11.54 7.77 -13.12
N ARG A 55 -11.13 6.62 -13.69
CA ARG A 55 -11.32 6.35 -15.14
C ARG A 55 -12.80 6.25 -15.51
N ALA A 56 -13.62 5.62 -14.68
CA ALA A 56 -15.06 5.54 -14.88
C ALA A 56 -15.73 6.92 -14.73
N SER A 57 -15.20 7.81 -13.88
CA SER A 57 -15.67 9.19 -13.74
C SER A 57 -15.53 10.00 -15.02
N VAL A 58 -14.66 9.63 -15.97
CA VAL A 58 -14.53 10.30 -17.28
C VAL A 58 -15.70 9.99 -18.20
N LEU A 59 -16.48 8.94 -17.93
CA LEU A 59 -17.66 8.58 -18.74
C LEU A 59 -18.79 9.61 -18.64
N SER A 60 -18.76 10.47 -17.62
CA SER A 60 -19.77 11.51 -17.40
C SER A 60 -19.17 12.77 -16.80
N ARG A 61 -19.51 13.94 -17.37
CA ARG A 61 -19.12 15.24 -16.79
C ARG A 61 -19.57 15.38 -15.34
N ARG A 62 -20.74 14.83 -14.99
CA ARG A 62 -21.27 14.86 -13.62
C ARG A 62 -20.40 14.05 -12.65
N TRP A 63 -19.91 12.89 -13.08
CA TRP A 63 -19.06 12.05 -12.23
C TRP A 63 -17.67 12.65 -12.04
N GLN A 64 -17.17 13.34 -13.08
CA GLN A 64 -15.93 14.11 -13.02
C GLN A 64 -16.05 15.34 -12.11
N GLU A 65 -17.15 16.11 -12.23
CA GLU A 65 -17.44 17.30 -11.43
C GLU A 65 -17.70 16.95 -9.96
N SER A 66 -18.48 15.90 -9.69
CA SER A 66 -18.77 15.46 -8.32
C SER A 66 -17.58 14.77 -7.64
N GLY A 67 -16.50 14.44 -8.38
CA GLY A 67 -15.28 13.86 -7.80
C GLY A 67 -15.54 12.63 -6.92
N LEU A 68 -16.55 11.81 -7.27
CA LEU A 68 -17.16 10.81 -6.38
C LEU A 68 -16.17 9.81 -5.79
N TRP A 69 -15.08 9.53 -6.50
CA TRP A 69 -14.02 8.65 -6.01
C TRP A 69 -13.33 9.17 -4.74
N ARG A 70 -13.33 10.49 -4.50
CA ARG A 70 -12.74 11.15 -3.32
C ARG A 70 -13.51 10.88 -2.03
N HIS A 71 -14.76 10.40 -2.14
CA HIS A 71 -15.66 10.10 -1.04
C HIS A 71 -15.80 8.59 -0.79
N LEU A 72 -15.02 7.75 -1.47
CA LEU A 72 -15.12 6.30 -1.29
C LEU A 72 -14.50 5.88 0.05
N PRO A 73 -15.16 5.00 0.82
CA PRO A 73 -14.62 4.46 2.07
C PRO A 73 -13.46 3.49 1.84
N GLU A 74 -13.35 2.90 0.64
CA GLU A 74 -12.31 1.96 0.25
C GLU A 74 -11.55 2.53 -0.96
N LEU A 75 -10.25 2.77 -0.80
CA LEU A 75 -9.40 3.31 -1.85
C LEU A 75 -8.24 2.35 -2.12
N SER A 76 -8.16 1.87 -3.36
CA SER A 76 -7.00 1.12 -3.85
C SER A 76 -6.32 1.87 -4.98
N PHE A 77 -5.03 2.12 -4.83
CA PHE A 77 -4.15 2.73 -5.82
C PHE A 77 -3.13 1.70 -6.28
N ARG A 78 -3.17 1.29 -7.55
CA ARG A 78 -2.27 0.25 -8.08
C ARG A 78 -1.58 0.72 -9.35
N GLY A 79 -0.25 0.58 -9.40
CA GLY A 79 0.55 0.89 -10.58
C GLY A 79 0.58 2.37 -10.93
N ILE A 80 0.47 3.24 -9.92
CA ILE A 80 0.52 4.70 -10.07
C ILE A 80 1.92 5.18 -9.68
N ALA A 81 2.46 6.16 -10.42
CA ALA A 81 3.71 6.82 -10.07
C ALA A 81 3.58 7.56 -8.73
N HIS A 82 4.64 7.61 -7.92
CA HIS A 82 4.55 8.13 -6.54
C HIS A 82 4.00 9.57 -6.48
N GLY A 83 4.44 10.46 -7.38
CA GLY A 83 4.00 11.87 -7.35
C GLY A 83 2.51 12.04 -7.68
N ALA A 84 1.97 11.20 -8.56
CA ALA A 84 0.54 11.18 -8.85
C ALA A 84 -0.28 10.56 -7.71
N LEU A 85 0.28 9.59 -6.99
CA LEU A 85 -0.33 9.00 -5.80
C LEU A 85 -0.43 10.02 -4.66
N GLU A 86 0.63 10.78 -4.37
CA GLU A 86 0.60 11.82 -3.35
C GLU A 86 -0.46 12.88 -3.66
N ALA A 87 -0.50 13.35 -4.91
CA ALA A 87 -1.53 14.28 -5.36
C ALA A 87 -2.94 13.70 -5.29
N ALA A 88 -3.11 12.39 -5.52
CA ALA A 88 -4.40 11.72 -5.39
C ALA A 88 -4.83 11.59 -3.92
N LEU A 89 -3.93 11.20 -3.03
CA LEU A 89 -4.18 11.12 -1.59
C LEU A 89 -4.54 12.49 -1.02
N ALA A 90 -3.88 13.56 -1.47
CA ALA A 90 -4.19 14.93 -1.08
C ALA A 90 -5.61 15.38 -1.49
N GLN A 91 -6.17 14.79 -2.54
CA GLN A 91 -7.53 15.08 -3.01
C GLN A 91 -8.62 14.26 -2.31
N VAL A 92 -8.26 13.24 -1.52
CA VAL A 92 -9.23 12.44 -0.78
C VAL A 92 -9.86 13.31 0.29
N ALA A 93 -11.18 13.52 0.18
CA ALA A 93 -11.94 14.40 1.05
C ALA A 93 -12.57 13.64 2.24
N LEU A 94 -12.59 12.30 2.20
CA LEU A 94 -13.15 11.48 3.26
C LEU A 94 -12.09 11.17 4.34
N PRO A 95 -12.21 11.74 5.56
CA PRO A 95 -11.47 11.22 6.71
C PRO A 95 -12.06 9.87 7.13
N LYS A 96 -11.27 9.03 7.81
CA LYS A 96 -11.69 7.75 8.39
C LYS A 96 -12.01 6.67 7.35
N LEU A 97 -11.06 6.37 6.47
CA LEU A 97 -11.20 5.30 5.49
C LEU A 97 -11.42 3.93 6.17
N SER A 98 -12.11 3.04 5.46
CA SER A 98 -12.19 1.62 5.82
C SER A 98 -10.98 0.86 5.31
N LEU A 99 -10.56 1.13 4.07
CA LEU A 99 -9.40 0.48 3.46
C LEU A 99 -8.59 1.48 2.64
N LEU A 100 -7.27 1.45 2.82
CA LEU A 100 -6.30 2.10 1.96
C LEU A 100 -5.30 1.04 1.47
N ASP A 101 -5.41 0.65 0.21
CA ASP A 101 -4.50 -0.27 -0.48
C ASP A 101 -3.64 0.49 -1.50
N VAL A 102 -2.33 0.42 -1.35
CA VAL A 102 -1.39 1.16 -2.18
C VAL A 102 -0.33 0.21 -2.69
N LYS A 103 -0.30 0.01 -4.01
CA LYS A 103 0.72 -0.76 -4.71
C LYS A 103 1.52 0.12 -5.65
N ILE A 104 2.76 0.38 -5.27
CA ILE A 104 3.71 1.22 -6.00
C ILE A 104 4.65 0.31 -6.79
N ASN A 105 4.68 0.49 -8.11
CA ASN A 105 5.58 -0.24 -9.01
C ASN A 105 6.78 0.60 -9.45
N ASP A 106 7.03 1.72 -8.76
CA ASP A 106 8.09 2.65 -9.13
C ASP A 106 9.47 2.04 -8.90
N LYS A 107 10.38 2.30 -9.84
CA LYS A 107 11.73 1.71 -9.84
C LYS A 107 12.69 2.47 -8.93
N GLN A 108 12.33 3.64 -8.43
CA GLN A 108 13.14 4.45 -7.53
C GLN A 108 12.21 5.16 -6.56
N LEU A 109 11.69 4.44 -5.56
CA LEU A 109 10.91 5.05 -4.50
C LEU A 109 11.87 5.52 -3.39
N PRO A 110 12.01 6.83 -3.16
CA PRO A 110 12.86 7.33 -2.09
C PRO A 110 12.21 7.07 -0.73
N ALA A 111 13.02 7.00 0.33
CA ALA A 111 12.55 6.81 1.70
C ALA A 111 11.57 7.91 2.12
N GLU A 112 11.82 9.16 1.69
CA GLU A 112 10.92 10.27 2.00
C GLU A 112 9.54 10.07 1.38
N ALA A 113 9.41 9.40 0.23
CA ALA A 113 8.10 9.11 -0.37
C ALA A 113 7.32 8.08 0.46
N VAL A 114 7.99 7.11 1.08
CA VAL A 114 7.34 6.18 2.02
C VAL A 114 6.90 6.93 3.28
N ALA A 115 7.72 7.83 3.81
CA ALA A 115 7.37 8.67 4.95
C ALA A 115 6.17 9.58 4.64
N SER A 116 6.17 10.26 3.49
CA SER A 116 5.06 11.08 2.98
C SER A 116 3.79 10.26 2.81
N LEU A 117 3.91 9.02 2.30
CA LEU A 117 2.78 8.12 2.13
C LEU A 117 2.19 7.70 3.49
N LEU A 118 3.04 7.34 4.46
CA LEU A 118 2.59 7.02 5.81
C LEU A 118 1.92 8.23 6.48
N GLY A 119 2.49 9.43 6.33
CA GLY A 119 1.90 10.68 6.82
C GLY A 119 0.54 10.99 6.17
N ALA A 120 0.43 10.79 4.85
CA ALA A 120 -0.83 10.93 4.14
C ALA A 120 -1.86 9.88 4.57
N ALA A 121 -1.44 8.63 4.78
CA ALA A 121 -2.29 7.58 5.31
C ALA A 121 -2.77 7.91 6.73
N ALA A 122 -1.90 8.43 7.60
CA ALA A 122 -2.25 8.81 8.96
C ALA A 122 -3.33 9.90 8.99
N ARG A 123 -3.25 10.89 8.08
CA ARG A 123 -4.32 11.89 7.89
C ARG A 123 -5.66 11.27 7.55
N LEU A 124 -5.66 10.18 6.78
CA LEU A 124 -6.87 9.49 6.32
C LEU A 124 -7.40 8.49 7.36
N ASP A 125 -6.60 8.16 8.38
CA ASP A 125 -6.92 7.28 9.51
C ASP A 125 -7.66 5.99 9.09
N PRO A 126 -7.06 5.17 8.20
CA PRO A 126 -7.69 3.98 7.66
C PRO A 126 -7.83 2.88 8.72
N ARG A 127 -8.91 2.09 8.63
CA ARG A 127 -9.07 0.87 9.44
C ARG A 127 -8.16 -0.27 8.94
N GLU A 128 -7.98 -0.38 7.64
CA GLU A 128 -7.06 -1.33 7.01
C GLU A 128 -6.07 -0.58 6.12
N LEU A 129 -4.78 -0.75 6.39
CA LEU A 129 -3.69 -0.16 5.63
C LEU A 129 -2.86 -1.25 4.95
N SER A 130 -2.69 -1.13 3.64
CA SER A 130 -1.83 -2.00 2.83
C SER A 130 -0.93 -1.12 1.97
N ILE A 131 0.39 -1.21 2.17
CA ILE A 131 1.39 -0.53 1.34
C ILE A 131 2.35 -1.59 0.82
N VAL A 132 2.43 -1.71 -0.50
CA VAL A 132 3.29 -2.67 -1.20
C VAL A 132 4.15 -1.92 -2.21
N THR A 133 5.47 -2.00 -2.06
CA THR A 133 6.43 -1.41 -2.99
C THR A 133 7.09 -2.50 -3.83
N ALA A 134 7.25 -2.29 -5.14
CA ALA A 134 7.85 -3.29 -6.02
C ALA A 134 9.37 -3.43 -5.82
N TRP A 135 9.90 -4.53 -6.35
CA TRP A 135 11.32 -4.90 -6.31
C TRP A 135 12.21 -3.86 -6.99
N VAL A 136 13.17 -3.32 -6.26
CA VAL A 136 14.21 -2.44 -6.80
C VAL A 136 15.57 -2.82 -6.22
N VAL A 137 16.59 -2.84 -7.09
CA VAL A 137 18.00 -3.07 -6.74
C VAL A 137 18.74 -1.73 -6.72
N ARG A 138 19.37 -1.42 -5.58
CA ARG A 138 20.60 -0.61 -5.35
C ARG A 138 20.73 -0.40 -3.84
N GLY A 139 21.88 -0.38 -3.18
CA GLY A 139 23.27 -0.16 -3.59
C GLY A 139 23.86 0.88 -2.62
N ASP A 140 24.58 0.39 -1.60
CA ASP A 140 25.53 1.09 -0.70
C ASP A 140 25.00 2.03 0.44
N GLU A 141 25.25 1.54 1.68
CA GLU A 141 25.65 2.11 3.00
C GLU A 141 24.94 3.23 3.79
N SER A 142 23.65 3.52 3.58
CA SER A 142 22.88 4.08 4.70
C SER A 142 21.43 3.64 4.67
N VAL A 143 21.00 2.96 5.74
CA VAL A 143 19.62 2.51 5.94
C VAL A 143 18.82 3.73 6.42
N PRO A 144 17.95 4.33 5.58
CA PRO A 144 17.17 5.49 5.99
C PRO A 144 16.25 5.13 7.15
N THR A 145 16.11 6.06 8.10
CA THR A 145 15.18 5.89 9.22
C THR A 145 13.92 6.70 8.97
N ILE A 146 12.77 6.06 9.11
CA ILE A 146 11.45 6.66 8.93
C ILE A 146 10.64 6.44 10.20
N GLU A 147 10.05 7.52 10.70
CA GLU A 147 9.09 7.42 11.79
C GLU A 147 7.72 6.96 11.28
N VAL A 148 7.18 5.93 11.91
CA VAL A 148 5.84 5.44 11.62
C VAL A 148 4.82 6.28 12.41
N PRO A 149 3.86 6.93 11.75
CA PRO A 149 2.83 7.71 12.42
C PRO A 149 1.81 6.82 13.14
N SER A 150 1.04 7.42 14.05
CA SER A 150 -0.02 6.71 14.79
C SER A 150 -1.23 6.39 13.90
N PHE A 151 -1.75 5.17 14.04
CA PHE A 151 -2.98 4.74 13.39
C PHE A 151 -3.99 4.25 14.44
N PRO A 152 -4.72 5.16 15.10
CA PRO A 152 -5.58 4.83 16.24
C PRO A 152 -6.77 3.94 15.87
N ARG A 153 -7.23 3.95 14.61
CA ARG A 153 -8.34 3.11 14.13
C ARG A 153 -7.90 1.86 13.37
N ALA A 154 -6.61 1.71 13.09
CA ALA A 154 -6.15 0.62 12.24
C ALA A 154 -6.24 -0.71 12.99
N THR A 155 -7.02 -1.64 12.46
CA THR A 155 -7.10 -3.02 12.93
C THR A 155 -6.15 -3.94 12.16
N SER A 156 -5.74 -3.54 10.95
CA SER A 156 -4.79 -4.29 10.13
C SER A 156 -3.82 -3.35 9.41
N ILE A 157 -2.52 -3.62 9.54
CA ILE A 157 -1.44 -2.92 8.82
C ILE A 157 -0.57 -3.95 8.11
N THR A 158 -0.39 -3.76 6.80
CA THR A 158 0.48 -4.58 5.96
C THR A 158 1.48 -3.67 5.23
N LEU A 159 2.77 -3.86 5.49
CA LEU A 159 3.87 -3.11 4.88
C LEU A 159 4.81 -4.08 4.17
N CYS A 160 4.74 -4.13 2.84
CA CYS A 160 5.64 -4.95 2.02
C CYS A 160 6.65 -4.06 1.29
N LEU A 161 7.84 -3.90 1.88
CA LEU A 161 8.88 -2.95 1.47
C LEU A 161 10.00 -3.65 0.70
N HIS A 162 9.70 -4.26 -0.44
CA HIS A 162 10.67 -5.11 -1.13
C HIS A 162 11.99 -4.39 -1.47
N ASN A 163 13.12 -4.91 -0.95
CA ASN A 163 14.51 -4.46 -1.15
C ASN A 163 14.83 -2.99 -0.80
N LEU A 164 13.99 -2.32 0.00
CA LEU A 164 14.31 -1.04 0.61
C LEU A 164 14.65 -1.30 2.09
N PRO A 165 15.93 -1.44 2.48
CA PRO A 165 16.27 -1.54 3.89
C PRO A 165 15.92 -0.20 4.55
N LEU A 166 14.76 -0.15 5.20
CA LEU A 166 14.27 1.01 5.95
C LEU A 166 14.21 0.63 7.43
N THR A 167 14.73 1.52 8.27
CA THR A 167 14.52 1.42 9.71
C THR A 167 13.23 2.15 10.03
N LEU A 168 12.22 1.41 10.47
CA LEU A 168 10.97 1.96 10.95
C LEU A 168 11.12 2.22 12.45
N THR A 169 11.13 3.49 12.84
CA THR A 169 11.13 3.91 14.23
C THR A 169 9.73 4.31 14.66
N LEU A 170 9.42 4.07 15.93
CA LEU A 170 8.20 4.56 16.55
C LEU A 170 8.53 5.82 17.35
N PRO A 171 7.73 6.90 17.27
CA PRO A 171 7.95 8.09 18.06
C PRO A 171 7.96 7.78 19.56
N ALA A 172 8.83 8.46 20.31
CA ALA A 172 9.04 8.19 21.74
C ALA A 172 7.81 8.52 22.62
N GLN A 173 6.87 9.34 22.13
CA GLN A 173 5.71 9.80 22.89
C GLN A 173 4.39 9.43 22.22
N GLY A 174 3.49 8.79 22.98
CA GLY A 174 2.05 8.78 22.72
C GLY A 174 1.52 8.02 21.49
N VAL A 175 2.38 7.37 20.70
CA VAL A 175 1.95 6.57 19.55
C VAL A 175 1.65 5.14 19.99
N GLU A 176 0.36 4.87 20.20
CA GLU A 176 -0.16 3.53 20.46
C GLU A 176 -1.00 3.07 19.25
N PHE A 177 -1.02 1.76 19.04
CA PHE A 177 -1.92 1.10 18.10
C PHE A 177 -2.98 0.35 18.90
N PRO A 178 -3.95 1.06 19.51
CA PRO A 178 -4.81 0.53 20.56
C PRO A 178 -5.80 -0.53 20.05
N VAL A 179 -6.05 -0.61 18.75
CA VAL A 179 -7.01 -1.58 18.17
C VAL A 179 -6.38 -2.49 17.12
N LEU A 180 -5.05 -2.47 16.98
CA LEU A 180 -4.36 -3.21 15.94
C LEU A 180 -4.34 -4.70 16.27
N GLU A 181 -5.04 -5.48 15.44
CA GLU A 181 -5.16 -6.94 15.57
C GLU A 181 -4.17 -7.68 14.66
N ARG A 182 -3.85 -7.13 13.49
CA ARG A 182 -2.91 -7.73 12.54
C ARG A 182 -1.83 -6.76 12.12
N LEU A 183 -0.58 -7.21 12.19
CA LEU A 183 0.58 -6.52 11.66
C LEU A 183 1.40 -7.46 10.78
N SER A 184 1.62 -7.08 9.53
CA SER A 184 2.44 -7.81 8.58
C SER A 184 3.51 -6.90 7.99
N ILE A 185 4.79 -7.24 8.19
CA ILE A 185 5.93 -6.47 7.71
C ILE A 185 6.83 -7.39 6.89
N THR A 186 7.11 -7.00 5.65
CA THR A 186 8.08 -7.66 4.78
C THR A 186 9.23 -6.71 4.45
N ASN A 187 10.48 -7.17 4.61
CA ASN A 187 11.71 -6.41 4.31
C ASN A 187 11.82 -5.05 5.04
N GLY A 188 11.73 -5.05 6.37
CA GLY A 188 11.94 -3.85 7.21
C GLY A 188 12.80 -4.13 8.42
N ARG A 189 13.43 -3.09 8.98
CA ARG A 189 14.14 -3.13 10.27
C ARG A 189 13.31 -2.38 11.32
N PHE A 190 13.05 -3.01 12.46
CA PHE A 190 12.33 -2.40 13.58
C PHE A 190 12.73 -3.10 14.87
N ASP A 191 12.48 -2.43 15.99
CA ASP A 191 12.61 -3.02 17.32
C ASP A 191 11.32 -3.78 17.67
N THR A 192 11.42 -5.11 17.78
CA THR A 192 10.27 -5.98 18.06
C THR A 192 9.65 -5.69 19.42
N ASP A 193 10.47 -5.41 20.44
CA ASP A 193 9.99 -5.17 21.81
C ASP A 193 9.24 -3.82 21.88
N ALA A 194 9.82 -2.79 21.26
CA ALA A 194 9.19 -1.47 21.18
C ALA A 194 7.87 -1.51 20.38
N LEU A 195 7.79 -2.33 19.33
CA LEU A 195 6.58 -2.47 18.53
C LEU A 195 5.46 -3.21 19.26
N ILE A 196 5.80 -4.31 19.93
CA ILE A 196 4.82 -5.16 20.63
C ILE A 196 4.26 -4.45 21.86
N SER A 197 5.10 -3.72 22.60
CA SER A 197 4.64 -2.93 23.76
C SER A 197 3.63 -1.84 23.38
N ARG A 198 3.56 -1.44 22.11
CA ARG A 198 2.60 -0.43 21.60
C ARG A 198 1.34 -1.03 20.97
N CYS A 199 1.24 -2.37 20.88
CA CYS A 199 0.12 -3.06 20.23
C CYS A 199 -0.57 -4.03 21.22
N PRO A 200 -1.34 -3.53 22.20
CA PRO A 200 -1.89 -4.35 23.29
C PRO A 200 -2.93 -5.38 22.84
N HIS A 201 -3.52 -5.23 21.65
CA HIS A 201 -4.54 -6.13 21.10
C HIS A 201 -4.05 -6.94 19.89
N LEU A 202 -2.72 -7.02 19.68
CA LEU A 202 -2.17 -7.70 18.52
C LEU A 202 -2.42 -9.21 18.59
N ARG A 203 -3.08 -9.75 17.57
CA ARG A 203 -3.44 -11.16 17.45
C ARG A 203 -2.58 -11.87 16.41
N VAL A 204 -2.25 -11.20 15.31
CA VAL A 204 -1.47 -11.76 14.21
C VAL A 204 -0.25 -10.89 13.94
N LEU A 205 0.94 -11.48 14.03
CA LEU A 205 2.20 -10.84 13.70
C LEU A 205 2.92 -11.65 12.61
N GLU A 206 3.18 -11.02 11.47
CA GLU A 206 3.90 -11.62 10.34
C GLU A 206 5.16 -10.80 10.05
N LEU A 207 6.33 -11.41 10.17
CA LEU A 207 7.64 -10.79 9.93
C LEU A 207 8.36 -11.60 8.85
N ILE A 208 8.59 -11.01 7.69
CA ILE A 208 9.09 -11.73 6.51
C ILE A 208 10.33 -11.02 5.96
N TYR A 209 11.48 -11.71 5.92
CA TYR A 209 12.75 -11.17 5.43
C TYR A 209 13.18 -9.84 6.12
N CYS A 210 12.86 -9.69 7.41
CA CYS A 210 13.23 -8.48 8.17
C CYS A 210 14.72 -8.51 8.55
N SER A 211 15.47 -7.46 8.20
CA SER A 211 16.93 -7.39 8.38
C SER A 211 17.33 -6.64 9.66
N GLY A 212 18.47 -7.02 10.27
CA GLY A 212 18.96 -6.42 11.52
C GLY A 212 18.22 -6.85 12.79
N ILE A 213 17.28 -7.80 12.68
CA ILE A 213 16.67 -8.46 13.83
C ILE A 213 17.41 -9.78 14.04
N HIS A 214 18.44 -9.77 14.86
CA HIS A 214 19.20 -10.99 15.19
C HIS A 214 18.54 -11.79 16.30
N THR A 215 17.79 -11.13 17.17
CA THR A 215 17.03 -11.76 18.25
C THR A 215 15.59 -11.29 18.16
N ILE A 216 14.66 -12.20 17.94
CA ILE A 216 13.23 -11.90 17.95
C ILE A 216 12.73 -12.09 19.37
N LYS A 217 12.25 -11.00 19.98
CA LYS A 217 11.60 -11.05 21.28
C LYS A 217 10.13 -10.70 21.11
N VAL A 218 9.26 -11.60 21.55
CA VAL A 218 7.82 -11.45 21.41
C VAL A 218 7.17 -11.79 22.74
N HIS A 219 6.92 -10.77 23.55
CA HIS A 219 6.22 -10.92 24.84
C HIS A 219 4.83 -10.30 24.73
N SER A 220 3.82 -11.11 24.43
CA SER A 220 2.44 -10.63 24.32
C SER A 220 1.44 -11.72 24.68
N ALA A 221 0.46 -11.35 25.52
CA ALA A 221 -0.60 -12.24 25.95
C ALA A 221 -1.65 -12.53 24.86
N THR A 222 -1.76 -11.65 23.85
CA THR A 222 -2.88 -11.64 22.89
C THR A 222 -2.58 -12.31 21.56
N ILE A 223 -1.31 -12.65 21.29
CA ILE A 223 -0.89 -13.20 20.01
C ILE A 223 -1.46 -14.60 19.82
N GLU A 224 -2.28 -14.75 18.78
CA GLU A 224 -2.86 -16.01 18.31
C GLU A 224 -2.07 -16.59 17.12
N GLY A 225 -1.44 -15.74 16.30
CA GLY A 225 -0.73 -16.12 15.09
C GLY A 225 0.60 -15.41 15.00
N LEU A 226 1.70 -16.16 14.93
CA LEU A 226 3.03 -15.62 14.72
C LEU A 226 3.69 -16.32 13.54
N PHE A 227 4.08 -15.55 12.54
CA PHE A 227 4.74 -16.03 11.33
C PHE A 227 6.05 -15.28 11.14
N VAL A 228 7.17 -15.99 11.12
CA VAL A 228 8.50 -15.42 11.01
C VAL A 228 9.25 -16.12 9.90
N ILE A 229 9.73 -15.34 8.92
CA ILE A 229 10.72 -15.77 7.92
C ILE A 229 11.93 -14.85 8.03
N SER A 230 13.14 -15.39 8.25
CA SER A 230 14.36 -14.59 8.40
C SER A 230 15.61 -15.32 7.89
N GLU A 231 16.62 -14.60 7.41
CA GLU A 231 17.83 -15.19 6.82
C GLU A 231 19.02 -15.32 7.80
N GLN A 232 18.99 -14.70 8.97
CA GLN A 232 20.11 -14.79 9.94
C GLN A 232 19.64 -14.55 11.39
N LEU A 233 18.97 -15.54 11.98
CA LEU A 233 18.57 -15.47 13.39
C LEU A 233 19.62 -16.07 14.33
N ARG A 234 19.93 -15.33 15.40
CA ARG A 234 20.76 -15.76 16.53
C ARG A 234 19.93 -16.14 17.75
N GLY A 235 18.71 -15.61 17.87
CA GLY A 235 17.87 -15.89 19.03
C GLY A 235 16.39 -15.70 18.76
N VAL A 236 15.57 -16.51 19.42
CA VAL A 236 14.12 -16.32 19.46
C VAL A 236 13.66 -16.51 20.89
N ASP A 237 13.02 -15.51 21.48
CA ASP A 237 12.40 -15.57 22.80
C ASP A 237 10.94 -15.14 22.69
N ILE A 238 10.03 -16.10 22.79
CA ILE A 238 8.61 -15.89 22.61
C ILE A 238 7.90 -16.29 23.88
N VAL A 239 7.20 -15.32 24.46
CA VAL A 239 6.27 -15.51 25.58
C VAL A 239 4.89 -15.11 25.07
N ALA A 240 4.17 -16.12 24.60
CA ALA A 240 2.82 -15.97 24.07
C ALA A 240 1.96 -17.10 24.66
N PRO A 241 1.09 -16.84 25.63
CA PRO A 241 0.31 -17.86 26.32
C PRO A 241 -0.89 -18.39 25.49
N MET A 242 -1.36 -17.65 24.48
CA MET A 242 -2.54 -18.00 23.66
C MET A 242 -2.31 -18.25 22.14
N PRO A 243 -1.11 -18.60 21.64
CA PRO A 243 -0.89 -18.78 20.22
C PRO A 243 -1.65 -20.01 19.74
N LYS A 244 -2.35 -19.88 18.62
CA LYS A 244 -2.96 -20.98 17.87
C LYS A 244 -2.04 -21.45 16.75
N LYS A 245 -1.30 -20.53 16.14
CA LYS A 245 -0.41 -20.80 15.01
C LYS A 245 0.95 -20.14 15.21
N PHE A 246 2.01 -20.92 15.13
CA PHE A 246 3.38 -20.46 15.14
C PHE A 246 4.14 -21.07 13.98
N THR A 247 4.70 -20.22 13.13
CA THR A 247 5.56 -20.65 12.02
C THR A 247 6.87 -19.88 12.05
N LEU A 248 7.99 -20.60 12.05
CA LEU A 248 9.34 -20.04 11.99
C LEU A 248 10.12 -20.69 10.85
N HIS A 249 10.49 -19.94 9.82
CA HIS A 249 11.40 -20.40 8.77
C HIS A 249 12.65 -19.52 8.79
N SER A 250 13.81 -20.07 9.14
CA SER A 250 14.99 -19.23 9.20
C SER A 250 16.31 -19.94 9.00
N ASP A 251 17.26 -19.26 8.36
CA ASP A 251 18.67 -19.64 8.47
C ASP A 251 19.20 -19.18 9.84
N VAL A 252 19.71 -20.12 10.63
CA VAL A 252 20.12 -19.90 12.02
C VAL A 252 21.64 -19.93 12.16
N SER A 253 22.16 -19.08 13.05
CA SER A 253 23.58 -19.06 13.38
C SER A 253 23.98 -20.27 14.24
N ARG A 254 25.29 -20.57 14.31
CA ARG A 254 25.80 -21.69 15.13
C ARG A 254 25.53 -21.52 16.62
N ASP A 255 25.37 -20.29 17.09
CA ASP A 255 25.06 -19.88 18.46
C ASP A 255 23.56 -19.65 18.70
N PHE A 256 22.68 -20.21 17.85
CA PHE A 256 21.24 -20.00 17.94
C PHE A 256 20.65 -20.49 19.27
N SER A 257 19.88 -19.62 19.92
CA SER A 257 19.12 -19.92 21.14
C SER A 257 17.62 -19.73 20.92
N MET A 258 16.81 -20.64 21.46
CA MET A 258 15.35 -20.56 21.35
C MET A 258 14.69 -20.79 22.69
N SER A 259 13.80 -19.87 23.06
CA SER A 259 12.89 -19.92 24.20
C SER A 259 11.47 -19.72 23.65
N LEU A 260 10.61 -20.70 23.89
CA LEU A 260 9.22 -20.67 23.46
C LEU A 260 8.32 -21.06 24.63
N LEU A 261 7.63 -20.08 25.19
CA LEU A 261 6.59 -20.26 26.19
C LEU A 261 5.23 -20.05 25.52
N ALA A 262 4.72 -21.14 24.96
CA ALA A 262 3.50 -21.19 24.15
C ALA A 262 2.63 -22.42 24.48
N PRO A 263 2.01 -22.48 25.69
CA PRO A 263 1.33 -23.66 26.20
C PRO A 263 0.10 -24.10 25.39
N THR A 264 -0.53 -23.20 24.61
CA THR A 264 -1.76 -23.50 23.85
C THR A 264 -1.54 -23.68 22.35
N VAL A 265 -0.29 -23.81 21.88
CA VAL A 265 0.01 -23.85 20.44
C VAL A 265 -0.63 -25.07 19.75
N GLU A 266 -1.56 -24.82 18.83
CA GLU A 266 -2.22 -25.88 18.06
C GLU A 266 -1.42 -26.29 16.82
N ASN A 267 -0.86 -25.29 16.11
CA ASN A 267 -0.09 -25.50 14.88
C ASN A 267 1.30 -24.90 15.03
N LEU A 268 2.28 -25.77 15.23
CA LEU A 268 3.70 -25.41 15.31
C LEU A 268 4.42 -25.90 14.04
N SER A 269 5.02 -24.99 13.28
CA SER A 269 5.84 -25.32 12.11
C SER A 269 7.18 -24.59 12.19
N TRP A 270 8.28 -25.32 12.22
CA TRP A 270 9.62 -24.73 12.17
C TRP A 270 10.48 -25.36 11.07
N LYS A 271 11.22 -24.53 10.33
CA LYS A 271 12.23 -24.98 9.38
C LYS A 271 13.44 -24.09 9.55
N CYS A 272 14.44 -24.61 10.25
CA CYS A 272 15.69 -23.89 10.45
C CYS A 272 16.80 -24.56 9.66
N TRP A 273 17.57 -23.77 8.90
CA TRP A 273 18.75 -24.27 8.19
C TRP A 273 20.00 -23.71 8.86
N SER A 274 21.01 -24.54 9.07
CA SER A 274 22.33 -24.11 9.54
C SER A 274 23.34 -24.34 8.43
N HIS A 275 24.00 -23.27 7.98
CA HIS A 275 25.15 -23.42 7.08
C HIS A 275 26.40 -23.71 7.92
N GLY A 276 26.90 -24.93 7.78
CA GLY A 276 28.11 -25.44 8.43
C GLY A 276 29.39 -24.84 7.89
#